data_AF-A0A6I1P0I6-F1
#
_entry.id   AF-A0A6I1P0I6-F1
#
_cell.length_a   1.000
_cell.length_b   1.000
_cell.length_c   1.000
_cell.angle_alpha   90.00
_cell.angle_beta   90.00
_cell.angle_gamma   90.00
#
_symmetry.space_group_name_H-M   'P 1'
#
loop_
_entity.id
_entity.type
_entity.pdbx_description
1 polymer ?
#
loop_
_entity_poly.entity_id
_entity_poly.type
_entity_poly.pdbx_seq_one_letter_code
_entity_poly.pdbx_strand_id
1 'polypeptide(L)'
;MLSWDEFDKEEGAAAIKGANAGHATEANMDRLDSAGGAAAQEARAVTASDSAAIARAKAALDALDVAEGLAELEGASARVA
;
A
#
# COMPACT_ATOMS: atom_id res chain seq x y z
N MET A 1 11.68 2.15 -49.13
CA MET A 1 11.42 2.16 -47.67
C MET A 1 10.92 3.55 -47.35
N LEU A 2 9.69 3.69 -46.87
CA LEU A 2 9.15 4.99 -46.47
C LEU A 2 9.89 5.42 -45.20
N SER A 3 10.70 6.47 -45.30
CA SER A 3 11.43 7.05 -44.18
C SER A 3 10.44 7.71 -43.23
N TRP A 4 10.52 7.34 -41.96
CA TRP A 4 9.76 7.94 -40.86
C TRP A 4 10.05 9.43 -40.62
N ASP A 5 11.02 10.01 -41.32
CA ASP A 5 11.39 11.44 -41.24
C ASP A 5 10.37 12.39 -41.91
N GLU A 6 9.38 11.87 -42.62
CA GLU A 6 8.38 12.69 -43.32
C GLU A 6 7.05 12.82 -42.57
N PHE A 7 6.93 12.24 -41.37
CA PHE A 7 5.72 12.39 -40.53
C PHE A 7 5.81 13.54 -39.49
N ASP A 8 6.99 14.12 -39.28
CA ASP A 8 7.21 15.10 -38.20
C ASP A 8 7.58 16.51 -38.70
N LYS A 9 7.41 16.78 -39.99
CA LYS A 9 7.56 18.13 -40.55
C LYS A 9 6.20 18.78 -40.77
N GLU A 10 5.88 19.59 -39.76
CA GLU A 10 4.91 20.68 -39.75
C GLU A 10 3.43 20.31 -39.59
N GLU A 11 2.98 20.30 -38.33
CA GLU A 11 1.89 21.20 -37.94
C GLU A 11 1.92 21.50 -36.43
N GLY A 12 1.86 22.80 -36.09
CA GLY A 12 1.42 23.22 -34.76
C GLY A 12 2.53 23.64 -33.80
N ALA A 13 3.03 24.86 -34.01
CA ALA A 13 3.62 25.64 -32.94
C ALA A 13 2.67 25.69 -31.72
N ALA A 14 3.03 24.97 -30.66
CA ALA A 14 2.56 25.25 -29.31
C ALA A 14 3.68 24.90 -28.34
N ALA A 15 4.55 25.88 -28.09
CA ALA A 15 5.34 25.93 -26.89
C ALA A 15 4.38 25.95 -25.68
N ILE A 16 3.99 24.78 -25.16
CA ILE A 16 3.40 24.68 -23.83
C ILE A 16 4.58 24.75 -22.84
N LYS A 17 4.93 26.00 -22.54
CA LYS A 17 5.57 26.42 -21.31
C LYS A 17 5.02 25.62 -20.13
N GLY A 18 5.86 24.81 -19.49
CA GLY A 18 5.45 24.13 -18.27
C GLY A 18 6.40 23.03 -17.80
N ALA A 19 7.69 23.31 -17.70
CA ALA A 19 8.50 22.60 -16.72
C ALA A 19 7.93 22.90 -15.33
N ASN A 20 6.96 22.11 -14.88
CA ASN A 20 6.58 22.03 -13.48
C ASN A 20 6.98 20.67 -12.92
N ALA A 21 8.26 20.33 -13.06
CA ALA A 21 8.94 19.63 -11.98
C ALA A 21 9.17 20.67 -10.87
N GLY A 22 8.07 21.10 -10.26
CA GLY A 22 8.11 22.06 -9.18
C GLY A 22 8.96 21.46 -8.07
N HIS A 23 10.14 22.03 -7.85
CA HIS A 23 10.96 21.71 -6.69
C HIS A 23 10.03 21.79 -5.48
N ALA A 24 9.90 20.67 -4.76
CA ALA A 24 9.19 20.67 -3.50
C ALA A 24 9.91 21.70 -2.62
N THR A 25 9.27 22.84 -2.41
CA THR A 25 9.77 23.85 -1.49
C THR A 25 9.76 23.22 -0.09
N GLU A 26 10.64 23.66 0.81
CA GLU A 26 10.68 23.14 2.19
C GLU A 26 9.28 23.20 2.84
N ALA A 27 8.54 24.28 2.60
CA ALA A 27 7.15 24.41 3.03
C ALA A 27 6.17 23.38 2.43
N ASN A 28 6.43 22.83 1.24
CA ASN A 28 5.65 21.73 0.68
C ASN A 28 6.06 20.37 1.24
N MET A 29 7.34 20.19 1.56
CA MET A 29 7.83 18.98 2.22
C MET A 29 7.27 18.86 3.65
N ASP A 30 7.28 19.94 4.44
CA ASP A 30 6.71 19.97 5.79
C ASP A 30 5.21 19.65 5.80
N ARG A 31 4.47 20.12 4.78
CA ARG A 31 3.05 19.82 4.62
C ARG A 31 2.82 18.34 4.29
N LEU A 32 3.66 17.77 3.43
CA LEU A 32 3.59 16.36 3.07
C LEU A 32 3.89 15.47 4.27
N ASP A 33 4.91 15.80 5.06
CA ASP A 33 5.27 15.07 6.28
C ASP A 33 4.16 15.16 7.34
N SER A 34 3.58 16.36 7.52
CA SER A 34 2.44 16.55 8.43
C SER A 34 1.21 15.76 7.99
N ALA A 35 0.89 15.77 6.69
CA ALA A 35 -0.21 15.00 6.13
C ALA A 35 0.03 13.49 6.25
N GLY A 36 1.25 13.04 5.99
CA GLY A 36 1.65 11.64 6.16
C GLY A 36 1.56 11.17 7.61
N GLY A 37 1.99 12.01 8.56
CA GLY A 37 1.87 11.74 10.00
C GLY A 37 0.42 11.62 10.46
N ALA A 38 -0.45 12.52 10.01
CA ALA A 38 -1.88 12.49 10.31
C ALA A 38 -2.56 11.24 9.72
N ALA A 39 -2.28 10.93 8.45
CA ALA A 39 -2.81 9.73 7.79
C ALA A 39 -2.34 8.44 8.48
N ALA A 40 -1.09 8.39 8.93
CA ALA A 40 -0.55 7.23 9.64
C ALA A 40 -1.12 7.07 11.07
N GLN A 41 -1.56 8.15 11.70
CA GLN A 41 -2.30 8.10 12.98
C GLN A 41 -3.74 7.62 12.76
N GLU A 42 -4.41 8.14 11.73
CA GLU A 42 -5.78 7.76 11.39
C GLU A 42 -5.86 6.28 10.97
N ALA A 43 -4.91 5.78 10.19
CA ALA A 43 -4.82 4.37 9.82
C ALA A 43 -4.53 3.43 11.02
N ARG A 44 -3.96 3.96 12.11
CA ARG A 44 -3.71 3.22 13.36
C ARG A 44 -4.85 3.35 14.38
N ALA A 45 -5.78 4.27 14.16
CA ALA A 45 -6.90 4.47 15.06
C ALA A 45 -7.88 3.31 14.87
N VAL A 46 -7.97 2.44 15.88
CA VAL A 46 -9.01 1.41 15.94
C VAL A 46 -10.33 2.10 16.30
N THR A 47 -11.30 2.05 15.39
CA THR A 47 -12.60 2.70 15.52
C THR A 47 -13.69 1.68 15.85
N ALA A 48 -14.86 2.16 16.26
CA ALA A 48 -16.03 1.30 16.48
C ALA A 48 -16.46 0.54 15.20
N SER A 49 -16.10 1.04 14.01
CA SER A 49 -16.33 0.38 12.73
C SER A 49 -15.54 -0.92 12.56
N ASP A 50 -14.40 -1.04 13.25
CA ASP A 50 -13.55 -2.24 13.21
C ASP A 50 -14.14 -3.40 14.02
N SER A 51 -15.20 -3.14 14.80
CA SER A 51 -15.87 -4.14 15.64
C SER A 51 -16.26 -5.42 14.89
N ALA A 52 -16.69 -5.31 13.62
CA ALA A 52 -17.04 -6.48 12.81
C ALA A 52 -15.82 -7.29 12.37
N ALA A 53 -14.71 -6.63 12.01
CA ALA A 53 -13.46 -7.31 11.68
C ALA A 53 -12.84 -7.97 12.93
N ILE A 54 -12.85 -7.27 14.05
CA ILE A 54 -12.40 -7.76 15.35
C ILE A 54 -13.25 -8.95 15.82
N ALA A 55 -14.57 -8.89 15.68
CA ALA A 55 -15.46 -10.00 16.04
C ALA A 55 -15.19 -11.25 15.21
N ARG A 56 -14.96 -11.11 13.89
CA ARG A 56 -14.58 -12.25 13.04
C ARG A 56 -13.21 -12.82 13.42
N ALA A 57 -12.23 -11.97 13.69
CA ALA A 57 -10.91 -12.40 14.13
C ALA A 57 -10.98 -13.15 15.46
N LYS A 58 -11.79 -12.67 16.41
CA LYS A 58 -12.01 -13.33 17.69
C LYS A 58 -12.70 -14.68 17.53
N ALA A 59 -13.76 -14.77 16.75
CA ALA A 59 -14.44 -16.03 16.48
C ALA A 59 -13.51 -17.05 15.80
N ALA A 60 -12.64 -16.59 14.89
CA ALA A 60 -11.63 -17.46 14.28
C ALA A 60 -10.61 -17.97 15.31
N LEU A 61 -10.15 -17.11 16.22
CA LEU A 61 -9.25 -17.50 17.33
C LEU A 61 -9.91 -18.50 18.28
N ASP A 62 -11.16 -18.27 18.67
CA ASP A 62 -11.92 -19.16 19.57
C ASP A 62 -12.19 -20.53 18.92
N ALA A 63 -12.17 -20.61 17.59
CA ALA A 63 -12.34 -21.85 16.83
C ALA A 63 -11.03 -22.66 16.66
N LEU A 64 -9.86 -22.08 16.96
CA LEU A 64 -8.59 -22.81 16.88
C LEU A 64 -8.42 -23.72 18.11
N ASP A 65 -8.41 -25.04 17.90
CA ASP A 65 -7.92 -25.98 18.90
C ASP A 65 -6.38 -26.02 18.88
N VAL A 66 -5.78 -25.17 19.71
CA VAL A 66 -4.33 -25.03 19.82
C VAL A 66 -3.67 -26.32 20.33
N ALA A 67 -4.35 -27.09 21.18
CA ALA A 67 -3.79 -28.31 21.74
C ALA A 67 -3.69 -29.41 20.68
N GLU A 68 -4.73 -29.57 19.86
CA GLU A 68 -4.71 -30.48 18.72
C GLU A 68 -3.63 -30.07 17.70
N GLY A 69 -3.57 -28.79 17.33
CA GLY A 69 -2.56 -28.29 16.39
C GLY A 69 -1.11 -28.50 16.86
N LEU A 70 -0.84 -28.36 18.16
CA LEU A 70 0.48 -28.66 18.73
C LEU A 70 0.80 -30.16 18.70
N ALA A 71 -0.17 -31.01 19.02
CA ALA A 71 0.00 -32.46 18.96
C ALA A 71 0.25 -32.95 17.53
N GLU A 72 -0.45 -32.40 16.54
CA GLU A 72 -0.20 -32.68 15.13
C GLU A 72 1.21 -32.27 14.69
N LEU A 73 1.67 -31.09 15.11
CA LEU A 73 3.00 -30.58 14.79
C LEU A 73 4.10 -31.45 15.40
N GLU A 74 3.95 -31.83 16.67
CA GLU A 74 4.89 -32.73 17.35
C GLU A 74 4.94 -34.09 16.62
N GLY A 75 3.77 -34.68 16.32
CA GLY A 75 3.68 -35.93 15.57
C GLY A 75 4.25 -35.83 14.15
N ALA A 76 4.09 -34.69 13.47
CA ALA A 76 4.70 -34.44 12.16
C ALA A 76 6.23 -34.33 12.27
N SER A 77 6.75 -33.59 13.26
CA SER A 77 8.19 -33.46 13.47
C SER A 77 8.87 -34.79 13.83
N ALA A 78 8.20 -35.63 14.63
CA ALA A 78 8.69 -36.95 15.00
C ALA A 78 8.75 -37.93 13.81
N ARG A 79 7.92 -37.73 12.77
CA ARG A 79 7.95 -38.55 11.54
C ARG A 79 9.03 -38.13 10.54
N VAL A 80 9.64 -36.96 10.73
CA VAL A 80 10.71 -36.42 9.86
C VAL A 80 12.11 -36.71 10.42
N ALA A 81 12.23 -37.14 11.68
CA ALA A 81 13.49 -37.47 12.35
C ALA A 81 14.04 -38.87 12.01
#